data_AF-A0A246B6J4-F1
#
_entry.id   AF-A0A246B6J4-F1
#
_cell.length_a   1.000
_cell.length_b   1.000
_cell.length_c   1.000
_cell.angle_alpha   90.00
_cell.angle_beta   90.00
_cell.angle_gamma   90.00
#
_symmetry.space_group_name_H-M   'P 1'
#
loop_
_entity.id
_entity.type
_entity.pdbx_description
1 polymer ?
#
loop_
_entity_poly.entity_id
_entity_poly.type
_entity_poly.pdbx_seq_one_letter_code
_entity_poly.pdbx_strand_id
1 'polypeptide(L)'
;MTKKIILLKSILSILFLLTLFSCREEAYESSLKTEEKNIAQKTSYDQFLKTIGSADRLTLKVEKSSKDDENTTETFTIDSTKILLINDDAKSVFSMRLIADGAENKRYFYNLYVEKTAEGDIIQTIVEYEPSLATIMNKYKNFTGNYKILNTTSPRGFTNERSNCSTIEVVEPCEFGNVHEHDGPDYCEGNGSYTYSITVCSGGGGGSLPGDGGSGPNGPGGGGPGTGVIINPYESGDNSEAFNYISSLYYQNKTWADKNSEIFISLTDRVYNDESQENKDFIVWGLAFFQQNSTNGISNVSWTQFQNWFMGTSEGKDGEYIDPDLIEYETPIVQQSLPTLAQWYTSFPKIEENGYWKPMESPAVYQLAGGSLYTSHINDTNGNYQNACAIRGSRGLLYSGITIPVIKRSTLQLTQKGGDGKNYILAATTFLKFMKDTFGDTPHKLENADANDPTKVANLLKGKSGIYVIENADPRPTSQGGAGYSGHVDNIVNGICISGAYTQPKGGVKSIRIWVLN
;
A
#
# COMPACT_ATOMS: atom_id res chain seq x y z
N MET A 1 -76.29 -10.10 -62.80
CA MET A 1 -76.14 -9.87 -61.34
C MET A 1 -74.69 -9.95 -60.84
N THR A 2 -73.80 -10.73 -61.45
CA THR A 2 -72.44 -11.05 -60.94
C THR A 2 -71.52 -9.86 -60.66
N LYS A 3 -71.55 -8.77 -61.46
CA LYS A 3 -70.65 -7.61 -61.23
C LYS A 3 -70.91 -6.84 -59.92
N LYS A 4 -72.14 -6.81 -59.40
CA LYS A 4 -72.44 -6.13 -58.11
C LYS A 4 -71.94 -6.93 -56.89
N ILE A 5 -71.84 -8.26 -57.00
CA ILE A 5 -71.37 -9.13 -55.91
C ILE A 5 -69.85 -9.02 -55.73
N ILE A 6 -69.09 -8.84 -56.82
CA ILE A 6 -67.64 -8.66 -56.77
C ILE A 6 -67.28 -7.34 -56.08
N LEU A 7 -67.92 -6.23 -56.46
CA LEU A 7 -67.67 -4.92 -55.86
C LEU A 7 -68.00 -4.92 -54.34
N LEU A 8 -69.08 -5.58 -53.94
CA LEU A 8 -69.47 -5.70 -52.53
C LEU A 8 -68.44 -6.52 -51.73
N LYS A 9 -67.88 -7.59 -52.30
CA LYS A 9 -66.80 -8.37 -51.65
C LYS A 9 -65.50 -7.55 -51.52
N SER A 10 -65.11 -6.80 -52.54
CA SER A 10 -63.92 -5.92 -52.45
C SER A 10 -64.07 -4.83 -51.39
N ILE A 11 -65.26 -4.21 -51.28
CA ILE A 11 -65.53 -3.21 -50.23
C ILE A 11 -65.53 -3.87 -48.85
N LEU A 12 -66.13 -5.06 -48.69
CA LEU A 12 -66.15 -5.76 -47.40
C LEU A 12 -64.75 -6.20 -46.95
N SER A 13 -63.88 -6.64 -47.87
CA SER A 13 -62.48 -6.97 -47.55
C SER A 13 -61.65 -5.74 -47.17
N ILE A 14 -61.87 -4.58 -47.80
CA ILE A 14 -61.22 -3.32 -47.42
C ILE A 14 -61.71 -2.85 -46.05
N LEU A 15 -63.00 -2.98 -45.76
CA LEU A 15 -63.56 -2.63 -44.45
C LEU A 15 -63.01 -3.53 -43.33
N PHE A 16 -62.83 -4.83 -43.61
CA PHE A 16 -62.26 -5.79 -42.65
C PHE A 16 -60.75 -5.58 -42.40
N LEU A 17 -60.02 -5.12 -43.43
CA LEU A 17 -58.61 -4.68 -43.29
C LEU A 17 -58.48 -3.39 -42.48
N LEU A 18 -59.41 -2.44 -42.63
CA LEU A 18 -59.42 -1.22 -41.83
C LEU A 18 -59.74 -1.48 -40.35
N THR A 19 -60.65 -2.42 -40.02
CA THR A 19 -60.92 -2.80 -38.63
C THR A 19 -59.75 -3.49 -37.92
N LEU A 20 -58.78 -4.04 -38.65
CA LEU A 20 -57.58 -4.65 -38.07
C LEU A 20 -56.43 -3.64 -37.83
N PHE A 21 -56.57 -2.39 -38.29
CA PHE A 21 -55.60 -1.31 -38.07
C PHE A 21 -56.09 -0.24 -37.07
N SER A 22 -57.26 -0.40 -36.45
CA SER A 22 -57.85 0.59 -35.52
C SER A 22 -58.03 0.09 -34.08
N CYS A 23 -57.39 -1.02 -33.71
CA CYS A 23 -57.33 -1.50 -32.31
C CYS A 23 -55.90 -1.86 -31.89
N ARG A 24 -54.99 -0.88 -31.89
CA ARG A 24 -53.77 -0.95 -31.07
C ARG A 24 -53.19 0.41 -30.68
N GLU A 25 -54.02 1.22 -30.03
CA GLU A 25 -53.54 2.35 -29.22
C GLU A 25 -54.36 2.48 -27.92
N GLU A 26 -54.84 1.35 -27.38
CA GLU A 26 -55.10 1.27 -25.95
C GLU A 26 -53.74 1.15 -25.25
N ALA A 27 -53.44 2.14 -24.40
CA ALA A 27 -52.20 2.24 -23.69
C ALA A 27 -51.94 0.96 -22.89
N TYR A 28 -50.78 0.34 -23.12
CA TYR A 28 -50.23 -0.64 -22.20
C TYR A 28 -49.66 0.11 -20.99
N GLU A 29 -50.55 0.70 -20.17
CA GLU A 29 -50.29 1.02 -18.76
C GLU A 29 -50.15 -0.30 -17.97
N SER A 30 -49.23 -1.17 -18.39
CA SER A 30 -48.48 -1.91 -17.39
C SER A 30 -47.75 -0.89 -16.54
N SER A 31 -47.76 -1.10 -15.23
CA SER A 31 -47.22 -0.21 -14.20
C SER A 31 -45.68 -0.08 -14.22
N LEU A 32 -45.11 0.26 -15.37
CA LEU A 32 -43.86 0.99 -15.46
C LEU A 32 -44.14 2.40 -14.94
N LYS A 33 -44.10 2.53 -13.62
CA LYS A 33 -43.35 3.67 -13.08
C LYS A 33 -41.99 3.57 -13.73
N THR A 34 -41.70 4.45 -14.68
CA THR A 34 -40.32 4.83 -14.94
C THR A 34 -39.77 5.29 -13.60
N GLU A 35 -38.95 4.45 -12.97
CA GLU A 35 -38.02 4.94 -11.97
C GLU A 35 -37.26 6.07 -12.64
N GLU A 36 -37.41 7.29 -12.14
CA GLU A 36 -36.62 8.41 -12.62
C GLU A 36 -35.17 8.06 -12.33
N LYS A 37 -34.46 7.64 -13.39
CA LYS A 37 -33.01 7.47 -13.34
C LYS A 37 -32.44 8.83 -12.96
N ASN A 38 -31.91 8.92 -11.74
CA ASN A 38 -31.19 10.07 -11.22
C ASN A 38 -29.95 10.35 -12.09
N ILE A 39 -30.08 11.11 -13.18
CA ILE A 39 -28.97 11.41 -14.10
C ILE A 39 -28.01 12.39 -13.41
N ALA A 40 -26.74 12.01 -13.28
CA ALA A 40 -25.70 12.94 -12.84
C ALA A 40 -25.25 13.85 -13.98
N GLN A 41 -24.99 15.11 -13.65
CA GLN A 41 -24.54 16.16 -14.57
C GLN A 41 -23.24 16.79 -14.07
N LYS A 42 -22.32 17.11 -14.99
CA LYS A 42 -21.11 17.89 -14.67
C LYS A 42 -21.51 19.32 -14.32
N THR A 43 -20.89 19.90 -13.28
CA THR A 43 -21.21 21.26 -12.81
C THR A 43 -19.95 22.03 -12.44
N SER A 44 -20.05 23.36 -12.29
CA SER A 44 -18.92 24.20 -11.92
C SER A 44 -18.81 24.40 -10.41
N TYR A 45 -17.60 24.70 -9.92
CA TYR A 45 -17.36 25.04 -8.53
C TYR A 45 -18.19 26.27 -8.08
N ASP A 46 -18.34 27.29 -8.95
CA ASP A 46 -19.23 28.43 -8.70
C ASP A 46 -20.70 28.01 -8.50
N GLN A 47 -21.18 27.03 -9.26
CA GLN A 47 -22.56 26.54 -9.13
C GLN A 47 -22.74 25.72 -7.86
N PHE A 48 -21.74 24.90 -7.51
CA PHE A 48 -21.68 24.23 -6.21
C PHE A 48 -21.73 25.24 -5.05
N LEU A 49 -20.86 26.26 -5.05
CA LEU A 49 -20.83 27.30 -4.02
C LEU A 49 -22.13 28.10 -3.94
N LYS A 50 -22.76 28.44 -5.07
CA LYS A 50 -24.09 29.06 -5.07
C LYS A 50 -25.15 28.18 -4.41
N THR A 51 -25.08 26.87 -4.61
CA THR A 51 -26.05 25.94 -4.01
C THR A 51 -25.82 25.77 -2.51
N ILE A 52 -24.57 25.63 -2.03
CA ILE A 52 -24.27 25.41 -0.61
C ILE A 52 -24.09 26.69 0.21
N GLY A 53 -23.87 27.84 -0.43
CA GLY A 53 -23.71 29.17 0.17
C GLY A 53 -22.25 29.62 0.34
N SER A 54 -21.40 28.82 0.98
CA SER A 54 -19.95 29.07 1.11
C SER A 54 -19.17 27.77 1.32
N ALA A 55 -17.91 27.75 0.88
CA ALA A 55 -16.95 26.69 1.17
C ALA A 55 -16.62 26.56 2.67
N ASP A 56 -16.75 27.65 3.45
CA ASP A 56 -16.50 27.64 4.91
C ASP A 56 -17.46 26.72 5.69
N ARG A 57 -18.54 26.27 5.05
CA ARG A 57 -19.47 25.27 5.60
C ARG A 57 -18.93 23.83 5.50
N LEU A 58 -17.79 23.62 4.84
CA LEU A 58 -17.17 22.32 4.62
C LEU A 58 -16.01 22.08 5.60
N THR A 59 -15.93 20.86 6.12
CA THR A 59 -14.80 20.38 6.92
C THR A 59 -13.92 19.51 6.02
N LEU A 60 -12.91 20.10 5.39
CA LEU A 60 -11.95 19.41 4.52
C LEU A 60 -10.74 18.88 5.30
N LYS A 61 -10.99 18.31 6.49
CA LYS A 61 -9.96 17.78 7.39
C LYS A 61 -10.41 16.47 8.03
N VAL A 62 -9.47 15.57 8.27
CA VAL A 62 -9.66 14.28 8.93
C VAL A 62 -8.58 14.08 9.97
N GLU A 63 -8.95 13.75 11.20
CA GLU A 63 -8.00 13.28 12.22
C GLU A 63 -7.78 11.77 12.01
N LYS A 64 -6.55 11.37 11.67
CA LYS A 64 -6.14 9.96 11.56
C LYS A 64 -5.48 9.54 12.88
N SER A 65 -6.14 8.66 13.63
CA SER A 65 -5.55 8.02 14.80
C SER A 65 -4.66 6.85 14.38
N SER A 66 -3.34 7.04 14.50
CA SER A 66 -2.38 5.92 14.53
C SER A 66 -2.48 5.21 15.88
N LYS A 67 -2.11 3.93 15.94
CA LYS A 67 -1.93 3.23 17.23
C LYS A 67 -0.61 3.58 17.91
N ASP A 68 0.36 4.08 17.16
CA ASP A 68 1.76 4.17 17.58
C ASP A 68 2.41 5.56 17.30
N ASP A 69 1.66 6.54 16.74
CA ASP A 69 2.13 7.91 16.45
C ASP A 69 1.15 8.99 16.94
N GLU A 70 1.62 10.24 17.00
CA GLU A 70 0.78 11.43 17.25
C GLU A 70 -0.40 11.52 16.27
N ASN A 71 -1.56 12.03 16.72
CA ASN A 71 -2.73 12.24 15.87
C ASN A 71 -2.39 13.14 14.68
N THR A 72 -2.33 12.58 13.48
CA THR A 72 -2.08 13.34 12.26
C THR A 72 -3.38 13.93 11.73
N THR A 73 -3.34 15.18 11.28
CA THR A 73 -4.47 15.83 10.60
C THR A 73 -4.19 15.85 9.11
N GLU A 74 -4.97 15.09 8.34
CA GLU A 74 -4.95 15.13 6.89
C GLU A 74 -5.87 16.25 6.41
N THR A 75 -5.36 17.13 5.53
CA THR A 75 -6.14 18.21 4.93
C THR A 75 -6.35 17.95 3.45
N PHE A 76 -7.45 18.46 2.90
CA PHE A 76 -7.85 18.20 1.52
C PHE A 76 -8.17 19.49 0.77
N THR A 77 -7.72 19.55 -0.48
CA THR A 77 -8.12 20.53 -1.47
C THR A 77 -9.17 19.91 -2.42
N ILE A 78 -10.24 20.65 -2.75
CA ILE A 78 -11.24 20.22 -3.74
C ILE A 78 -10.66 20.38 -5.15
N ASP A 79 -10.74 19.34 -5.98
CA ASP A 79 -10.55 19.46 -7.42
C ASP A 79 -11.76 20.17 -8.04
N SER A 80 -11.62 21.47 -8.29
CA SER A 80 -12.67 22.33 -8.83
C SER A 80 -13.01 22.05 -10.31
N THR A 81 -12.23 21.20 -10.99
CA THR A 81 -12.42 20.88 -12.42
C THR A 81 -13.40 19.73 -12.66
N LYS A 82 -13.64 18.88 -11.64
CA LYS A 82 -14.44 17.66 -11.74
C LYS A 82 -15.47 17.56 -10.61
N ILE A 83 -16.62 18.18 -10.82
CA ILE A 83 -17.76 18.13 -9.90
C ILE A 83 -18.97 17.56 -10.62
N LEU A 84 -19.55 16.51 -10.04
CA LEU A 84 -20.81 15.91 -10.47
C LEU A 84 -21.93 16.38 -9.54
N LEU A 85 -23.11 16.62 -10.11
CA LEU A 85 -24.33 16.97 -9.41
C LEU A 85 -25.44 16.00 -9.81
N ILE A 86 -26.09 15.38 -8.82
CA ILE A 86 -27.39 14.73 -8.96
C ILE A 86 -28.43 15.62 -8.28
N ASN A 87 -29.51 15.93 -8.97
CA ASN A 87 -30.70 16.54 -8.37
C ASN A 87 -31.85 15.54 -8.39
N ASP A 88 -32.55 15.47 -7.28
CA ASP A 88 -33.82 14.77 -7.06
C ASP A 88 -34.78 15.80 -6.43
N ASP A 89 -36.09 15.58 -6.50
CA ASP A 89 -37.12 16.49 -5.97
C ASP A 89 -36.91 16.86 -4.48
N ALA A 90 -36.23 16.00 -3.74
CA ALA A 90 -35.95 16.17 -2.32
C ALA A 90 -34.54 16.73 -1.99
N LYS A 91 -33.57 16.71 -2.92
CA LYS A 91 -32.16 17.05 -2.60
C LYS A 91 -31.25 17.29 -3.81
N SER A 92 -30.17 18.03 -3.56
CA SER A 92 -28.99 18.12 -4.44
C SER A 92 -27.81 17.38 -3.83
N VAL A 93 -27.21 16.44 -4.55
CA VAL A 93 -26.00 15.70 -4.14
C VAL A 93 -24.85 16.06 -5.06
N PHE A 94 -23.80 16.65 -4.49
CA PHE A 94 -22.54 16.90 -5.19
C PHE A 94 -21.54 15.79 -4.86
N SER A 95 -20.74 15.41 -5.86
CA SER A 95 -19.56 14.56 -5.72
C SER A 95 -18.38 15.21 -6.41
N MET A 96 -17.27 15.36 -5.69
CA MET A 96 -16.03 15.94 -6.20
C MET A 96 -14.82 15.19 -5.70
N ARG A 97 -13.78 15.12 -6.53
CA ARG A 97 -12.50 14.57 -6.13
C ARG A 97 -11.84 15.50 -5.10
N LEU A 98 -11.20 14.90 -4.11
CA LEU A 98 -10.30 15.57 -3.18
C LEU A 98 -8.85 15.20 -3.50
N ILE A 99 -7.98 16.20 -3.42
CA ILE A 99 -6.53 16.07 -3.43
C ILE A 99 -6.10 16.20 -1.97
N ALA A 100 -5.49 15.15 -1.41
CA ALA A 100 -4.97 15.19 -0.05
C ALA A 100 -3.64 15.95 -0.03
N ASP A 101 -3.54 16.98 0.80
CA ASP A 101 -2.37 17.84 0.87
C ASP A 101 -1.21 17.10 1.54
N GLY A 102 -0.15 16.82 0.77
CA GLY A 102 1.04 16.12 1.29
C GLY A 102 0.85 14.62 1.58
N ALA A 103 -0.21 13.98 1.05
CA ALA A 103 -0.42 12.54 1.26
C ALA A 103 0.76 11.69 0.74
N GLU A 104 1.29 10.87 1.64
CA GLU A 104 2.44 9.99 1.35
C GLU A 104 2.11 8.86 0.38
N ASN A 105 0.82 8.50 0.25
CA ASN A 105 0.37 7.40 -0.60
C ASN A 105 -0.68 7.84 -1.65
N LYS A 106 -0.26 7.93 -2.92
CA LYS A 106 -1.11 8.36 -4.04
C LYS A 106 -1.86 7.22 -4.73
N ARG A 107 -1.77 5.97 -4.23
CA ARG A 107 -2.59 4.86 -4.73
C ARG A 107 -4.06 5.04 -4.33
N TYR A 108 -4.29 5.64 -3.16
CA TYR A 108 -5.62 6.01 -2.71
C TYR A 108 -6.09 7.28 -3.41
N PHE A 109 -7.38 7.35 -3.71
CA PHE A 109 -8.03 8.61 -4.07
C PHE A 109 -9.19 8.89 -3.13
N TYR A 110 -9.55 10.17 -3.04
CA TYR A 110 -10.49 10.67 -2.06
C TYR A 110 -11.61 11.41 -2.77
N ASN A 111 -12.84 11.26 -2.29
CA ASN A 111 -13.99 12.02 -2.78
C ASN A 111 -14.73 12.68 -1.62
N LEU A 112 -15.23 13.89 -1.86
CA LEU A 112 -16.18 14.59 -1.01
C LEU A 112 -17.58 14.47 -1.62
N TYR A 113 -18.49 13.95 -0.82
CA TYR A 113 -19.93 14.03 -1.05
C TYR A 113 -20.49 15.21 -0.26
N VAL A 114 -21.33 16.01 -0.89
CA VAL A 114 -22.07 17.10 -0.23
C VAL A 114 -23.54 17.01 -0.64
N GLU A 115 -24.38 16.59 0.29
CA GLU A 115 -25.83 16.55 0.14
C GLU A 115 -26.44 17.82 0.76
N LYS A 116 -27.27 18.51 -0.01
CA LYS A 116 -28.14 19.59 0.46
C LYS A 116 -29.59 19.10 0.43
N THR A 117 -30.23 19.07 1.60
CA THR A 117 -31.64 18.68 1.73
C THR A 117 -32.59 19.83 1.34
N ALA A 118 -33.88 19.52 1.14
CA ALA A 118 -34.91 20.52 0.91
C ALA A 118 -35.02 21.57 2.04
N GLU A 119 -34.70 21.18 3.28
CA GLU A 119 -34.66 22.05 4.46
C GLU A 119 -33.44 22.98 4.50
N GLY A 120 -32.44 22.75 3.63
CA GLY A 120 -31.22 23.56 3.52
C GLY A 120 -30.04 23.09 4.40
N ASP A 121 -30.20 21.94 5.08
CA ASP A 121 -29.13 21.27 5.79
C ASP A 121 -28.04 20.79 4.82
N ILE A 122 -26.78 20.82 5.27
CA ILE A 122 -25.62 20.35 4.50
C ILE A 122 -24.99 19.17 5.22
N ILE A 123 -25.09 18.00 4.60
CA ILE A 123 -24.43 16.77 5.03
C ILE A 123 -23.23 16.57 4.11
N GLN A 124 -22.03 16.46 4.67
CA GLN A 124 -20.84 16.10 3.91
C GLN A 124 -20.29 14.74 4.34
N THR A 125 -19.63 14.03 3.42
CA THR A 125 -18.93 12.76 3.70
C THR A 125 -17.66 12.66 2.87
N ILE A 126 -16.53 12.40 3.52
CA ILE A 126 -15.24 12.13 2.86
C ILE A 126 -15.04 10.62 2.79
N VAL A 127 -14.72 10.10 1.60
CA VAL A 127 -14.48 8.67 1.35
C VAL A 127 -13.10 8.48 0.71
N GLU A 128 -12.31 7.60 1.29
CA GLU A 128 -11.04 7.05 0.79
C GLU A 128 -11.32 5.79 -0.01
N TYR A 129 -10.70 5.64 -1.17
CA TYR A 129 -10.86 4.50 -2.07
C TYR A 129 -9.53 3.80 -2.34
N GLU A 130 -9.52 2.48 -2.20
CA GLU A 130 -8.37 1.62 -2.51
C GLU A 130 -8.66 0.84 -3.82
N PRO A 131 -7.99 1.15 -4.94
CA PRO A 131 -8.21 0.44 -6.19
C PRO A 131 -7.71 -1.01 -6.10
N SER A 132 -8.53 -1.95 -6.58
CA SER A 132 -8.11 -3.33 -6.83
C SER A 132 -7.28 -3.41 -8.12
N LEU A 133 -6.61 -4.56 -8.32
CA LEU A 133 -5.88 -4.84 -9.57
C LEU A 133 -6.77 -4.65 -10.82
N ALA A 134 -8.05 -5.04 -10.76
CA ALA A 134 -8.97 -4.90 -11.89
C ALA A 134 -9.27 -3.44 -12.29
N THR A 135 -9.20 -2.51 -11.33
CA THR A 135 -9.25 -1.06 -11.59
C THR A 135 -7.93 -0.57 -12.18
N ILE A 136 -6.80 -0.95 -11.58
CA ILE A 136 -5.45 -0.61 -12.07
C ILE A 136 -5.28 -1.04 -13.54
N MET A 137 -5.89 -2.15 -13.93
CA MET A 137 -5.86 -2.68 -15.30
C MET A 137 -6.71 -1.89 -16.31
N ASN A 138 -7.53 -0.91 -15.89
CA ASN A 138 -8.56 -0.27 -16.71
C ASN A 138 -9.48 -1.29 -17.43
N LYS A 139 -9.73 -2.45 -16.79
CA LYS A 139 -10.45 -3.58 -17.42
C LYS A 139 -11.97 -3.37 -17.48
N TYR A 140 -12.47 -2.40 -16.73
CA TYR A 140 -13.89 -2.07 -16.64
C TYR A 140 -14.05 -0.54 -16.60
N LYS A 141 -15.11 -0.01 -17.22
CA LYS A 141 -15.50 1.41 -17.11
C LYS A 141 -15.89 1.83 -15.68
N ASN A 142 -15.96 0.88 -14.74
CA ASN A 142 -16.41 1.07 -13.36
C ASN A 142 -15.28 0.72 -12.38
N PHE A 143 -15.11 1.54 -11.34
CA PHE A 143 -14.22 1.24 -10.23
C PHE A 143 -14.56 -0.09 -9.53
N THR A 144 -13.52 -0.84 -9.16
CA THR A 144 -13.56 -2.04 -8.33
C THR A 144 -12.46 -1.98 -7.27
N GLY A 145 -12.83 -2.07 -6.00
CA GLY A 145 -11.88 -1.89 -4.90
C GLY A 145 -12.57 -1.73 -3.55
N ASN A 146 -11.79 -1.48 -2.51
CA ASN A 146 -12.31 -1.18 -1.18
C ASN A 146 -12.59 0.33 -1.07
N TYR A 147 -13.42 0.71 -0.11
CA TYR A 147 -13.62 2.11 0.27
C TYR A 147 -13.82 2.23 1.79
N LYS A 148 -13.51 3.40 2.33
CA LYS A 148 -13.58 3.72 3.75
C LYS A 148 -14.10 5.14 3.93
N ILE A 149 -15.09 5.32 4.80
CA ILE A 149 -15.56 6.65 5.20
C ILE A 149 -14.56 7.22 6.21
N LEU A 150 -14.01 8.40 5.92
CA LEU A 150 -13.03 9.07 6.79
C LEU A 150 -13.68 10.10 7.73
N ASN A 151 -14.68 10.83 7.25
CA ASN A 151 -15.39 11.85 8.02
C ASN A 151 -16.82 11.97 7.47
N THR A 152 -17.82 12.19 8.32
CA THR A 152 -19.18 12.54 7.92
C THR A 152 -19.81 13.50 8.92
N THR A 153 -20.55 14.51 8.44
CA THR A 153 -21.35 15.40 9.30
C THR A 153 -22.78 14.90 9.50
N SER A 154 -23.12 13.71 8.99
CA SER A 154 -24.46 13.13 9.16
C SER A 154 -24.73 12.78 10.65
N PRO A 155 -25.81 13.31 11.26
CA PRO A 155 -26.20 12.95 12.63
C PRO A 155 -26.74 11.51 12.72
N ARG A 156 -27.07 10.89 11.57
CA ARG A 156 -27.29 9.44 11.46
C ARG A 156 -26.02 8.84 10.88
N GLY A 157 -25.19 8.24 11.73
CA GLY A 157 -23.92 7.66 11.28
C GLY A 157 -24.14 6.67 10.13
N PHE A 158 -23.33 6.78 9.08
CA PHE A 158 -23.27 5.76 8.04
C PHE A 158 -22.75 4.46 8.66
N THR A 159 -23.61 3.45 8.79
CA THR A 159 -23.25 2.15 9.35
C THR A 159 -22.50 1.30 8.32
N ASN A 160 -21.47 0.59 8.76
CA ASN A 160 -20.56 -0.19 7.89
C ASN A 160 -21.17 -1.54 7.41
N GLU A 161 -22.46 -1.60 7.03
CA GLU A 161 -23.20 -2.85 6.84
C GLU A 161 -23.95 -2.96 5.50
N ARG A 162 -23.67 -4.01 4.69
CA ARG A 162 -24.59 -4.59 3.66
C ARG A 162 -25.62 -3.68 2.96
N SER A 163 -25.28 -2.90 1.93
CA SER A 163 -26.33 -2.44 0.99
C SER A 163 -25.89 -2.30 -0.47
N ASN A 164 -26.89 -2.17 -1.33
CA ASN A 164 -26.84 -2.50 -2.75
C ASN A 164 -26.13 -1.40 -3.55
N CYS A 165 -25.34 -1.81 -4.54
CA CYS A 165 -24.81 -0.88 -5.53
C CYS A 165 -25.73 -0.83 -6.76
N SER A 166 -26.23 0.37 -7.07
CA SER A 166 -27.03 0.69 -8.25
C SER A 166 -26.16 1.38 -9.30
N THR A 167 -26.41 1.11 -10.58
CA THR A 167 -25.71 1.80 -11.68
C THR A 167 -26.50 3.04 -12.07
N ILE A 168 -25.88 4.21 -11.97
CA ILE A 168 -26.40 5.48 -12.47
C ILE A 168 -25.80 5.78 -13.84
N GLU A 169 -26.62 6.25 -14.78
CA GLU A 169 -26.16 6.80 -16.06
C GLU A 169 -25.84 8.30 -15.91
N VAL A 170 -24.68 8.68 -16.43
CA VAL A 170 -24.13 10.04 -16.40
C VAL A 170 -23.99 10.51 -17.83
N VAL A 171 -24.51 11.71 -18.13
CA VAL A 171 -24.51 12.28 -19.47
C VAL A 171 -23.53 13.44 -19.50
N GLU A 172 -22.43 13.29 -20.24
CA GLU A 172 -21.41 14.31 -20.45
C GLU A 172 -21.54 14.93 -21.85
N PRO A 173 -21.82 16.24 -21.99
CA PRO A 173 -21.81 16.92 -23.28
C PRO A 173 -20.42 16.91 -23.94
N CYS A 174 -20.34 16.70 -25.26
CA CYS A 174 -19.06 16.58 -26.00
C CYS A 174 -18.14 17.82 -25.85
N GLU A 175 -18.69 18.99 -25.48
CA GLU A 175 -17.96 20.24 -25.26
C GLU A 175 -17.00 20.21 -24.05
N PHE A 176 -17.09 19.20 -23.18
CA PHE A 176 -16.24 19.06 -21.99
C PHE A 176 -14.95 18.23 -22.21
N GLY A 177 -14.65 17.82 -23.45
CA GLY A 177 -13.25 17.65 -23.90
C GLY A 177 -12.62 16.25 -23.90
N ASN A 178 -13.37 15.17 -23.69
CA ASN A 178 -12.84 13.81 -23.78
C ASN A 178 -12.68 13.35 -25.24
N VAL A 179 -11.54 13.65 -25.86
CA VAL A 179 -11.13 13.10 -27.17
C VAL A 179 -10.37 11.79 -26.96
N HIS A 180 -11.06 10.66 -27.05
CA HIS A 180 -10.41 9.34 -26.97
C HIS A 180 -9.79 8.95 -28.32
N GLU A 181 -8.47 8.86 -28.37
CA GLU A 181 -7.69 8.41 -29.53
C GLU A 181 -7.60 6.88 -29.58
N HIS A 182 -8.69 6.19 -29.95
CA HIS A 182 -8.65 4.78 -30.37
C HIS A 182 -9.81 4.42 -31.32
N ASP A 183 -9.51 3.61 -32.35
CA ASP A 183 -10.42 3.22 -33.44
C ASP A 183 -11.66 2.44 -32.96
N GLY A 184 -12.75 3.16 -32.66
CA GLY A 184 -14.08 2.62 -32.37
C GLY A 184 -15.18 3.59 -32.81
N PRO A 185 -16.45 3.16 -32.91
CA PRO A 185 -17.55 3.98 -33.43
C PRO A 185 -18.03 5.10 -32.50
N ASP A 186 -17.46 5.24 -31.30
CA ASP A 186 -17.86 6.21 -30.27
C ASP A 186 -17.13 7.57 -30.44
N TYR A 187 -17.22 8.17 -31.62
CA TYR A 187 -16.60 9.47 -31.94
C TYR A 187 -17.59 10.64 -31.74
N CYS A 188 -17.27 11.57 -30.84
CA CYS A 188 -18.09 12.76 -30.53
C CYS A 188 -17.90 13.86 -31.62
N GLU A 189 -18.54 13.74 -32.80
CA GLU A 189 -18.52 14.79 -33.85
C GLU A 189 -19.41 16.02 -33.49
N GLY A 190 -19.05 16.74 -32.42
CA GLY A 190 -19.68 18.01 -32.03
C GLY A 190 -21.11 17.90 -31.45
N ASN A 191 -21.55 18.93 -30.72
CA ASN A 191 -22.90 19.18 -30.15
C ASN A 191 -23.71 18.00 -29.54
N GLY A 192 -23.09 16.85 -29.29
CA GLY A 192 -23.71 15.67 -28.70
C GLY A 192 -23.43 15.53 -27.21
N SER A 193 -23.74 14.34 -26.68
CA SER A 193 -23.32 13.93 -25.34
C SER A 193 -22.99 12.43 -25.33
N TYR A 194 -22.00 12.06 -24.52
CA TYR A 194 -21.63 10.68 -24.22
C TYR A 194 -22.29 10.25 -22.91
N THR A 195 -22.77 9.00 -22.84
CA THR A 195 -23.33 8.43 -21.61
C THR A 195 -22.41 7.36 -21.05
N TYR A 196 -22.01 7.49 -19.78
CA TYR A 196 -21.30 6.45 -19.04
C TYR A 196 -22.05 6.03 -17.78
N SER A 197 -21.61 4.93 -17.19
CA SER A 197 -22.21 4.35 -15.99
C SER A 197 -21.30 4.57 -14.78
N ILE A 198 -21.83 5.11 -13.69
CA ILE A 198 -21.17 5.12 -12.38
C ILE A 198 -21.90 4.14 -11.47
N THR A 199 -21.14 3.28 -10.80
CA THR A 199 -21.67 2.43 -9.73
C THR A 199 -21.78 3.26 -8.45
N VAL A 200 -23.01 3.45 -7.98
CA VAL A 200 -23.35 4.08 -6.70
C VAL A 200 -23.64 3.00 -5.70
N CYS A 201 -22.88 2.94 -4.61
CA CYS A 201 -23.20 2.04 -3.51
C CYS A 201 -24.00 2.79 -2.43
N SER A 202 -25.19 2.29 -2.12
CA SER A 202 -25.72 2.47 -0.77
C SER A 202 -24.77 1.75 0.20
N GLY A 203 -24.51 2.32 1.37
CA GLY A 203 -23.38 1.92 2.21
C GLY A 203 -23.47 0.48 2.73
N GLY A 204 -22.53 -0.40 2.36
CA GLY A 204 -22.32 -1.67 3.06
C GLY A 204 -21.48 -2.75 2.35
N GLY A 205 -20.51 -3.36 3.05
CA GLY A 205 -19.38 -4.10 2.42
C GLY A 205 -19.24 -5.62 2.66
N GLY A 206 -18.42 -6.27 1.81
CA GLY A 206 -18.06 -7.71 1.82
C GLY A 206 -17.30 -8.21 3.08
N GLY A 207 -16.92 -9.48 3.25
CA GLY A 207 -17.11 -10.71 2.44
C GLY A 207 -17.54 -11.90 3.34
N SER A 208 -17.20 -13.19 3.14
CA SER A 208 -16.38 -13.89 2.14
C SER A 208 -16.76 -15.40 2.12
N LEU A 209 -16.44 -16.08 1.01
CA LEU A 209 -16.48 -17.55 0.79
C LEU A 209 -17.87 -18.27 0.75
N PRO A 210 -17.97 -19.42 0.03
CA PRO A 210 -19.25 -20.01 -0.38
C PRO A 210 -19.77 -21.10 0.57
N GLY A 211 -21.10 -21.14 0.76
CA GLY A 211 -21.77 -22.21 1.52
C GLY A 211 -23.30 -22.18 1.41
N ASP A 212 -23.85 -23.26 0.88
CA ASP A 212 -25.22 -23.81 0.99
C ASP A 212 -26.45 -22.93 1.33
N GLY A 213 -27.34 -22.82 0.34
CA GLY A 213 -28.69 -23.41 0.39
C GLY A 213 -29.65 -23.04 1.53
N GLY A 214 -30.68 -22.23 1.22
CA GLY A 214 -31.87 -22.08 2.06
C GLY A 214 -32.96 -21.21 1.43
N SER A 215 -34.04 -21.83 0.95
CA SER A 215 -35.22 -21.14 0.41
C SER A 215 -36.25 -20.81 1.50
N GLY A 216 -36.80 -19.59 1.47
CA GLY A 216 -37.87 -19.18 2.39
C GLY A 216 -38.54 -17.87 1.94
N PRO A 217 -39.83 -17.89 1.56
CA PRO A 217 -40.58 -16.68 1.21
C PRO A 217 -41.26 -16.04 2.44
N ASN A 218 -41.61 -14.75 2.30
CA ASN A 218 -42.45 -13.91 3.17
C ASN A 218 -41.73 -13.09 4.27
N GLY A 219 -41.56 -11.80 3.98
CA GLY A 219 -41.39 -10.71 4.94
C GLY A 219 -41.82 -9.39 4.27
N PRO A 220 -42.71 -8.56 4.86
CA PRO A 220 -43.27 -7.40 4.18
C PRO A 220 -42.25 -6.26 4.10
N GLY A 221 -42.22 -5.57 2.95
CA GLY A 221 -41.31 -4.44 2.73
C GLY A 221 -41.65 -3.23 3.60
N GLY A 222 -40.69 -2.81 4.43
CA GLY A 222 -40.71 -1.51 5.11
C GLY A 222 -39.84 -0.51 4.36
N GLY A 223 -40.45 0.57 3.85
CA GLY A 223 -39.69 1.67 3.25
C GLY A 223 -38.96 2.48 4.33
N GLY A 224 -37.63 2.37 4.37
CA GLY A 224 -36.76 3.21 5.20
C GLY A 224 -36.39 4.52 4.48
N PRO A 225 -36.32 5.67 5.17
CA PRO A 225 -36.04 6.95 4.53
C PRO A 225 -34.53 7.13 4.22
N GLY A 226 -34.22 7.26 2.93
CA GLY A 226 -33.06 8.00 2.39
C GLY A 226 -31.67 7.69 2.97
N THR A 227 -31.03 6.63 2.48
CA THR A 227 -29.56 6.46 2.61
C THR A 227 -28.84 7.35 1.59
N GLY A 228 -27.72 7.96 1.99
CA GLY A 228 -26.91 8.82 1.11
C GLY A 228 -26.34 8.07 -0.12
N VAL A 229 -26.22 8.80 -1.23
CA VAL A 229 -25.77 8.30 -2.54
C VAL A 229 -24.29 8.63 -2.74
N ILE A 230 -23.45 7.59 -2.82
CA ILE A 230 -22.00 7.71 -3.02
C ILE A 230 -21.67 7.50 -4.51
N ILE A 231 -21.29 8.57 -5.21
CA ILE A 231 -20.97 8.60 -6.65
C ILE A 231 -19.45 8.57 -6.84
N ASN A 232 -18.86 7.62 -7.55
CA ASN A 232 -17.41 7.70 -7.83
C ASN A 232 -17.13 8.49 -9.12
N PRO A 233 -16.54 9.71 -9.09
CA PRO A 233 -16.19 10.49 -10.28
C PRO A 233 -14.89 9.96 -10.96
N TYR A 234 -14.59 8.67 -10.83
CA TYR A 234 -13.45 8.03 -11.48
C TYR A 234 -13.69 7.91 -12.99
N GLU A 235 -13.37 8.98 -13.72
CA GLU A 235 -13.19 8.95 -15.17
C GLU A 235 -11.93 8.11 -15.50
N SER A 236 -12.02 7.20 -16.47
CA SER A 236 -10.95 6.31 -16.93
C SER A 236 -9.82 7.03 -17.72
N GLY A 237 -9.58 8.30 -17.39
CA GLY A 237 -8.59 9.20 -17.99
C GLY A 237 -7.87 10.07 -16.96
N ASP A 238 -8.16 9.95 -15.66
CA ASP A 238 -7.39 10.59 -14.57
C ASP A 238 -6.09 9.81 -14.24
N ASN A 239 -5.43 9.33 -15.30
CA ASN A 239 -4.30 8.44 -15.21
C ASN A 239 -3.04 9.27 -14.95
N SER A 240 -2.57 9.27 -13.70
CA SER A 240 -1.22 9.73 -13.39
C SER A 240 -0.17 8.99 -14.23
N GLU A 241 1.00 9.59 -14.42
CA GLU A 241 2.13 8.93 -15.10
C GLU A 241 2.46 7.59 -14.43
N ALA A 242 2.42 7.53 -13.09
CA ALA A 242 2.47 6.28 -12.32
C ALA A 242 1.43 5.25 -12.74
N PHE A 243 0.15 5.64 -12.88
CA PHE A 243 -0.93 4.72 -13.24
C PHE A 243 -0.75 4.15 -14.66
N ASN A 244 -0.41 5.00 -15.64
CA ASN A 244 -0.12 4.56 -17.01
C ASN A 244 1.10 3.61 -17.06
N TYR A 245 2.16 3.94 -16.32
CA TYR A 245 3.37 3.13 -16.24
C TYR A 245 3.10 1.76 -15.59
N ILE A 246 2.41 1.72 -14.44
CA ILE A 246 2.04 0.49 -13.73
C ILE A 246 1.07 -0.37 -14.57
N SER A 247 0.13 0.26 -15.29
CA SER A 247 -0.74 -0.43 -16.26
C SER A 247 0.10 -1.11 -17.35
N SER A 248 1.08 -0.40 -17.92
CA SER A 248 1.96 -0.96 -18.96
C SER A 248 2.77 -2.16 -18.45
N LEU A 249 3.30 -2.08 -17.22
CA LEU A 249 4.01 -3.19 -16.57
C LEU A 249 3.08 -4.37 -16.28
N TYR A 250 1.84 -4.12 -15.85
CA TYR A 250 0.85 -5.18 -15.67
C TYR A 250 0.63 -5.92 -17.00
N TYR A 251 0.38 -5.19 -18.10
CA TYR A 251 0.09 -5.82 -19.39
C TYR A 251 1.27 -6.64 -19.94
N GLN A 252 2.51 -6.16 -19.75
CA GLN A 252 3.72 -6.91 -20.09
C GLN A 252 3.88 -8.19 -19.26
N ASN A 253 3.39 -8.21 -18.01
CA ASN A 253 3.61 -9.29 -17.05
C ASN A 253 2.31 -10.04 -16.69
N LYS A 254 1.25 -9.89 -17.50
CA LYS A 254 -0.14 -10.19 -17.15
C LYS A 254 -0.38 -11.56 -16.51
N THR A 255 0.10 -12.63 -17.15
CA THR A 255 -0.09 -14.01 -16.67
C THR A 255 0.54 -14.27 -15.30
N TRP A 256 1.60 -13.54 -14.96
CA TRP A 256 2.24 -13.61 -13.65
C TRP A 256 1.52 -12.71 -12.64
N ALA A 257 1.19 -11.47 -13.03
CA ALA A 257 0.49 -10.52 -12.16
C ALA A 257 -0.91 -11.03 -11.73
N ASP A 258 -1.66 -11.67 -12.64
CA ASP A 258 -2.96 -12.30 -12.33
C ASP A 258 -2.85 -13.41 -11.27
N LYS A 259 -1.71 -14.10 -11.18
CA LYS A 259 -1.46 -15.19 -10.21
C LYS A 259 -0.85 -14.71 -8.89
N ASN A 260 -0.28 -13.51 -8.87
CA ASN A 260 0.50 -12.97 -7.75
C ASN A 260 0.04 -11.52 -7.47
N SER A 261 -1.27 -11.29 -7.49
CA SER A 261 -1.88 -9.95 -7.48
C SER A 261 -1.44 -9.10 -6.29
N GLU A 262 -1.39 -9.69 -5.09
CA GLU A 262 -0.91 -9.03 -3.87
C GLU A 262 0.55 -8.56 -4.01
N ILE A 263 1.44 -9.45 -4.49
CA ILE A 263 2.86 -9.14 -4.69
C ILE A 263 3.03 -8.05 -5.76
N PHE A 264 2.28 -8.13 -6.86
CA PHE A 264 2.33 -7.12 -7.92
C PHE A 264 1.91 -5.75 -7.38
N ILE A 265 0.76 -5.68 -6.70
CA ILE A 265 0.25 -4.45 -6.07
C ILE A 265 1.30 -3.88 -5.12
N SER A 266 1.72 -4.63 -4.10
CA SER A 266 2.63 -4.11 -3.06
C SER A 266 4.00 -3.72 -3.58
N LEU A 267 4.50 -4.36 -4.64
CA LEU A 267 5.72 -3.92 -5.32
C LEU A 267 5.51 -2.58 -6.03
N THR A 268 4.36 -2.38 -6.69
CA THR A 268 4.04 -1.15 -7.45
C THR A 268 3.63 0.04 -6.60
N ASP A 269 3.18 -0.17 -5.34
CA ASP A 269 2.84 0.89 -4.38
C ASP A 269 3.97 1.95 -4.26
N ARG A 270 5.24 1.52 -4.36
CA ARG A 270 6.40 2.41 -4.28
C ARG A 270 6.43 3.48 -5.39
N VAL A 271 5.97 3.15 -6.61
CA VAL A 271 5.91 4.08 -7.75
C VAL A 271 4.67 4.98 -7.72
N TYR A 272 3.57 4.54 -7.11
CA TYR A 272 2.46 5.46 -6.82
C TYR A 272 2.92 6.61 -5.89
N ASN A 273 3.78 6.31 -4.92
CA ASN A 273 4.21 7.30 -3.93
C ASN A 273 5.29 8.23 -4.50
N ASP A 274 6.33 7.67 -5.11
CA ASP A 274 7.42 8.41 -5.76
C ASP A 274 7.76 7.82 -7.14
N GLU A 275 7.62 8.65 -8.17
CA GLU A 275 7.82 8.31 -9.58
C GLU A 275 9.28 8.37 -10.05
N SER A 276 10.23 8.49 -9.13
CA SER A 276 11.67 8.50 -9.40
C SER A 276 12.11 7.30 -10.23
N GLN A 277 13.16 7.51 -11.04
CA GLN A 277 13.74 6.43 -11.86
C GLN A 277 14.27 5.28 -10.98
N GLU A 278 14.77 5.58 -9.78
CA GLU A 278 15.21 4.57 -8.81
C GLU A 278 14.08 3.59 -8.44
N ASN A 279 12.87 4.11 -8.16
CA ASN A 279 11.72 3.25 -7.85
C ASN A 279 11.24 2.49 -9.08
N LYS A 280 11.27 3.11 -10.27
CA LYS A 280 10.92 2.46 -11.54
C LYS A 280 11.88 1.29 -11.84
N ASP A 281 13.18 1.50 -11.70
CA ASP A 281 14.21 0.45 -11.86
C ASP A 281 14.06 -0.65 -10.78
N PHE A 282 13.79 -0.27 -9.53
CA PHE A 282 13.56 -1.21 -8.44
C PHE A 282 12.37 -2.15 -8.70
N ILE A 283 11.23 -1.65 -9.20
CA ILE A 283 10.07 -2.51 -9.47
C ILE A 283 10.29 -3.40 -10.70
N VAL A 284 10.99 -2.92 -11.74
CA VAL A 284 11.36 -3.77 -12.89
C VAL A 284 12.28 -4.91 -12.45
N TRP A 285 13.29 -4.61 -11.63
CA TRP A 285 14.14 -5.63 -11.03
C TRP A 285 13.35 -6.59 -10.12
N GLY A 286 12.48 -6.07 -9.26
CA GLY A 286 11.67 -6.86 -8.32
C GLY A 286 10.72 -7.83 -9.04
N LEU A 287 10.06 -7.38 -10.12
CA LEU A 287 9.21 -8.24 -10.97
C LEU A 287 10.04 -9.38 -11.57
N ALA A 288 11.21 -9.08 -12.15
CA ALA A 288 12.10 -10.07 -12.71
C ALA A 288 12.60 -11.07 -11.64
N PHE A 289 12.92 -10.59 -10.43
CA PHE A 289 13.32 -11.43 -9.30
C PHE A 289 12.20 -12.41 -8.91
N PHE A 290 10.97 -11.95 -8.72
CA PHE A 290 9.85 -12.82 -8.36
C PHE A 290 9.52 -13.84 -9.47
N GLN A 291 9.60 -13.44 -10.74
CA GLN A 291 9.41 -14.34 -11.87
C GLN A 291 10.47 -15.44 -11.93
N GLN A 292 11.75 -15.10 -11.74
CA GLN A 292 12.85 -16.07 -11.65
C GLN A 292 12.70 -17.01 -10.45
N ASN A 293 12.07 -16.54 -9.37
CA ASN A 293 11.79 -17.32 -8.16
C ASN A 293 10.37 -17.95 -8.15
N SER A 294 9.70 -18.05 -9.30
CA SER A 294 8.36 -18.65 -9.42
C SER A 294 8.38 -20.12 -9.84
N THR A 295 7.37 -20.88 -9.43
CA THR A 295 7.08 -22.24 -9.95
C THR A 295 5.65 -22.27 -10.48
N ASN A 296 5.46 -22.75 -11.71
CA ASN A 296 4.18 -22.69 -12.45
C ASN A 296 3.57 -21.26 -12.55
N GLY A 297 4.42 -20.23 -12.43
CA GLY A 297 4.01 -18.81 -12.44
C GLY A 297 3.46 -18.30 -11.10
N ILE A 298 3.63 -19.04 -10.00
CA ILE A 298 3.35 -18.58 -8.63
C ILE A 298 4.69 -18.38 -7.92
N SER A 299 4.87 -17.25 -7.23
CA SER A 299 6.11 -16.93 -6.51
C SER A 299 6.37 -17.90 -5.35
N ASN A 300 7.61 -18.37 -5.21
CA ASN A 300 8.07 -19.11 -4.03
C ASN A 300 8.61 -18.19 -2.91
N VAL A 301 8.62 -16.88 -3.13
CA VAL A 301 9.04 -15.86 -2.16
C VAL A 301 7.84 -14.99 -1.84
N SER A 302 7.49 -14.86 -0.56
CA SER A 302 6.40 -13.98 -0.14
C SER A 302 6.80 -12.51 -0.19
N TRP A 303 5.82 -11.60 -0.25
CA TRP A 303 6.07 -10.17 -0.16
C TRP A 303 6.86 -9.79 1.11
N THR A 304 6.44 -10.31 2.27
CA THR A 304 7.14 -10.10 3.56
C THR A 304 8.60 -10.56 3.53
N GLN A 305 8.90 -11.67 2.87
CA GLN A 305 10.27 -12.17 2.72
C GLN A 305 11.11 -11.27 1.80
N PHE A 306 10.53 -10.78 0.70
CA PHE A 306 11.18 -9.83 -0.20
C PHE A 306 11.45 -8.48 0.50
N GLN A 307 10.48 -7.95 1.25
CA GLN A 307 10.66 -6.74 2.08
C GLN A 307 11.80 -6.93 3.08
N ASN A 308 11.81 -8.06 3.79
CA ASN A 308 12.85 -8.38 4.77
C ASN A 308 14.25 -8.38 4.14
N TRP A 309 14.39 -8.92 2.92
CA TRP A 309 15.66 -9.01 2.22
C TRP A 309 16.13 -7.67 1.67
N PHE A 310 15.25 -6.91 1.01
CA PHE A 310 15.65 -5.81 0.12
C PHE A 310 15.12 -4.42 0.50
N MET A 311 14.30 -4.31 1.54
CA MET A 311 13.62 -3.05 1.93
C MET A 311 13.84 -2.66 3.40
N GLY A 312 14.83 -3.24 4.07
CA GLY A 312 15.22 -2.84 5.44
C GLY A 312 15.84 -1.44 5.49
N THR A 313 15.49 -0.67 6.52
CA THR A 313 15.89 0.74 6.69
C THR A 313 16.90 0.92 7.82
N SER A 314 17.95 1.73 7.58
CA SER A 314 19.02 2.00 8.56
C SER A 314 18.48 2.45 9.93
N GLU A 315 18.99 1.84 11.01
CA GLU A 315 18.79 2.31 12.40
C GLU A 315 19.66 3.55 12.76
N GLY A 316 20.28 4.18 11.76
CA GLY A 316 21.25 5.25 11.94
C GLY A 316 22.67 4.72 12.17
N LYS A 317 23.53 5.59 12.71
CA LYS A 317 24.97 5.36 12.84
C LYS A 317 25.31 4.49 14.06
N ASP A 318 26.25 3.56 13.85
CA ASP A 318 26.72 2.55 14.80
C ASP A 318 28.19 2.82 15.22
N GLY A 319 28.40 3.90 15.96
CA GLY A 319 29.73 4.34 16.37
C GLY A 319 30.57 4.96 15.23
N GLU A 320 31.89 4.93 15.38
CA GLU A 320 32.82 5.40 14.34
C GLU A 320 33.23 4.23 13.43
N TYR A 321 33.28 4.46 12.11
CA TYR A 321 33.87 3.48 11.20
C TYR A 321 35.39 3.39 11.42
N ILE A 322 35.87 2.16 11.57
CA ILE A 322 37.27 1.83 11.77
C ILE A 322 37.66 0.76 10.75
N ASP A 323 38.82 0.94 10.14
CA ASP A 323 39.46 -0.07 9.31
C ASP A 323 39.71 -1.36 10.14
N PRO A 324 39.16 -2.52 9.75
CA PRO A 324 39.31 -3.79 10.47
C PRO A 324 40.74 -4.18 10.80
N ASP A 325 41.72 -3.78 9.97
CA ASP A 325 43.13 -4.14 10.15
C ASP A 325 43.82 -3.28 11.23
N LEU A 326 43.17 -2.22 11.72
CA LEU A 326 43.62 -1.38 12.83
C LEU A 326 42.96 -1.74 14.17
N ILE A 327 42.19 -2.83 14.22
CA ILE A 327 41.47 -3.28 15.43
C ILE A 327 42.39 -4.17 16.27
N GLU A 328 42.55 -3.79 17.54
CA GLU A 328 43.38 -4.45 18.55
C GLU A 328 42.52 -4.96 19.72
N TYR A 329 43.03 -5.98 20.42
CA TYR A 329 42.43 -6.51 21.65
C TYR A 329 43.34 -6.24 22.84
N GLU A 330 42.78 -5.83 23.98
CA GLU A 330 43.56 -5.61 25.20
C GLU A 330 44.09 -6.92 25.81
N THR A 331 43.33 -8.00 25.64
CA THR A 331 43.75 -9.38 25.92
C THR A 331 43.66 -10.21 24.64
N PRO A 332 44.62 -11.10 24.33
CA PRO A 332 44.57 -11.96 23.16
C PRO A 332 43.25 -12.74 23.06
N ILE A 333 42.67 -12.84 21.86
CA ILE A 333 41.46 -13.65 21.66
C ILE A 333 41.79 -15.13 21.89
N VAL A 334 40.93 -15.75 22.70
CA VAL A 334 40.82 -17.21 22.81
C VAL A 334 39.70 -17.64 21.86
N GLN A 335 40.00 -18.57 20.97
CA GLN A 335 39.00 -19.18 20.08
C GLN A 335 37.91 -19.86 20.92
N GLN A 336 36.65 -19.61 20.59
CA GLN A 336 35.48 -20.13 21.28
C GLN A 336 34.60 -20.92 20.30
N SER A 337 33.81 -21.87 20.78
CA SER A 337 32.77 -22.50 19.96
C SER A 337 31.61 -21.52 19.78
N LEU A 338 30.97 -21.54 18.60
CA LEU A 338 29.70 -20.83 18.38
C LEU A 338 28.65 -21.26 19.43
N PRO A 339 27.75 -20.36 19.86
CA PRO A 339 26.64 -20.71 20.73
C PRO A 339 25.63 -21.61 20.00
N THR A 340 24.78 -22.32 20.75
CA THR A 340 23.61 -22.99 20.13
C THR A 340 22.60 -21.96 19.64
N LEU A 341 21.80 -22.34 18.64
CA LEU A 341 20.72 -21.48 18.13
C LEU A 341 19.76 -21.09 19.26
N ALA A 342 19.43 -22.02 20.17
CA ALA A 342 18.55 -21.76 21.30
C ALA A 342 19.12 -20.72 22.29
N GLN A 343 20.41 -20.81 22.63
CA GLN A 343 21.08 -19.83 23.51
C GLN A 343 21.12 -18.45 22.87
N TRP A 344 21.58 -18.37 21.62
CA TRP A 344 21.68 -17.13 20.86
C TRP A 344 20.31 -16.47 20.71
N TYR A 345 19.32 -17.22 20.22
CA TYR A 345 17.97 -16.74 19.99
C TYR A 345 17.30 -16.23 21.27
N THR A 346 17.46 -16.94 22.39
CA THR A 346 16.92 -16.50 23.69
C THR A 346 17.62 -15.22 24.20
N SER A 347 18.91 -15.09 23.93
CA SER A 347 19.76 -13.98 24.40
C SER A 347 19.68 -12.71 23.55
N PHE A 348 19.38 -12.84 22.25
CA PHE A 348 19.29 -11.73 21.32
C PHE A 348 18.06 -10.84 21.62
N PRO A 349 18.23 -9.53 21.87
CA PRO A 349 17.13 -8.62 22.18
C PRO A 349 16.13 -8.45 21.03
N LYS A 350 14.90 -8.90 21.27
CA LYS A 350 13.78 -8.89 20.34
C LYS A 350 12.47 -8.80 21.13
N ILE A 351 11.39 -8.44 20.48
CA ILE A 351 10.04 -8.39 21.05
C ILE A 351 9.16 -9.37 20.26
N GLU A 352 8.29 -10.11 20.95
CA GLU A 352 7.23 -10.90 20.33
C GLU A 352 5.94 -10.07 20.28
N GLU A 353 5.33 -9.97 19.10
CA GLU A 353 4.06 -9.27 18.91
C GLU A 353 3.20 -10.04 17.90
N ASN A 354 1.99 -10.43 18.32
CA ASN A 354 1.05 -11.20 17.51
C ASN A 354 1.64 -12.51 16.90
N GLY A 355 2.61 -13.12 17.59
CA GLY A 355 3.34 -14.32 17.11
C GLY A 355 4.47 -14.05 16.11
N TYR A 356 4.75 -12.78 15.82
CA TYR A 356 5.89 -12.34 15.00
C TYR A 356 6.98 -11.73 15.88
N TRP A 357 8.21 -11.74 15.36
CA TRP A 357 9.37 -11.18 16.05
C TRP A 357 9.78 -9.87 15.40
N LYS A 358 9.88 -8.81 16.20
CA LYS A 358 10.44 -7.50 15.82
C LYS A 358 11.69 -7.20 16.63
N PRO A 359 12.62 -6.36 16.15
CA PRO A 359 13.77 -5.95 16.94
C PRO A 359 13.29 -5.25 18.21
N MET A 360 14.08 -5.34 19.28
CA MET A 360 13.90 -4.42 20.40
C MET A 360 14.44 -3.06 20.01
N GLU A 361 13.65 -2.00 20.14
CA GLU A 361 14.03 -0.63 19.77
C GLU A 361 15.33 -0.18 20.45
N SER A 362 16.15 0.59 19.74
CA SER A 362 17.50 0.95 20.19
C SER A 362 17.55 1.52 21.61
N PRO A 363 16.73 2.51 22.01
CA PRO A 363 16.75 3.03 23.38
C PRO A 363 16.48 1.96 24.45
N ALA A 364 15.57 1.02 24.18
CA ALA A 364 15.29 -0.10 25.07
C ALA A 364 16.46 -1.10 25.16
N VAL A 365 17.19 -1.35 24.05
CA VAL A 365 18.40 -2.17 24.06
C VAL A 365 19.52 -1.51 24.86
N TYR A 366 19.75 -0.20 24.67
CA TYR A 366 20.73 0.55 25.44
C TYR A 366 20.37 0.56 26.93
N GLN A 367 19.10 0.77 27.29
CA GLN A 367 18.61 0.70 28.67
C GLN A 367 18.79 -0.70 29.28
N LEU A 368 18.51 -1.76 28.52
CA LEU A 368 18.64 -3.17 28.92
C LEU A 368 20.11 -3.58 29.14
N ALA A 369 21.05 -2.99 28.40
CA ALA A 369 22.48 -3.13 28.64
C ALA A 369 22.96 -2.28 29.83
N GLY A 370 22.44 -1.07 29.99
CA GLY A 370 22.68 -0.18 31.13
C GLY A 370 24.11 0.38 31.21
N GLY A 371 24.49 0.84 32.40
CA GLY A 371 25.87 1.28 32.70
C GLY A 371 26.31 2.49 31.89
N SER A 372 27.62 2.62 31.65
CA SER A 372 28.14 3.76 30.90
C SER A 372 27.68 3.75 29.44
N LEU A 373 27.44 2.58 28.85
CA LEU A 373 26.87 2.43 27.51
C LEU A 373 25.50 3.11 27.37
N TYR A 374 24.60 2.91 28.35
CA TYR A 374 23.33 3.65 28.38
C TYR A 374 23.54 5.16 28.62
N THR A 375 24.49 5.53 29.49
CA THR A 375 24.84 6.94 29.71
C THR A 375 25.38 7.61 28.43
N SER A 376 26.13 6.90 27.58
CA SER A 376 26.54 7.43 26.27
C SER A 376 25.33 7.68 25.37
N HIS A 377 24.42 6.72 25.27
CA HIS A 377 23.22 6.82 24.42
C HIS A 377 22.34 8.03 24.77
N ILE A 378 22.00 8.22 26.05
CA ILE A 378 21.14 9.35 26.47
C ILE A 378 21.79 10.74 26.31
N ASN A 379 23.11 10.80 26.13
CA ASN A 379 23.87 12.03 25.94
C ASN A 379 24.44 12.17 24.51
N ASP A 380 24.04 11.30 23.57
CA ASP A 380 24.62 11.26 22.23
C ASP A 380 24.08 12.40 21.35
N THR A 381 24.94 13.39 21.11
CA THR A 381 24.68 14.52 20.19
C THR A 381 25.23 14.29 18.78
N ASN A 382 25.98 13.21 18.54
CA ASN A 382 26.72 12.97 17.29
C ASN A 382 26.23 11.74 16.49
N GLY A 383 25.21 11.05 17.01
CA GLY A 383 24.63 9.84 16.42
C GLY A 383 25.47 8.58 16.60
N ASN A 384 26.53 8.60 17.40
CA ASN A 384 27.42 7.45 17.60
C ASN A 384 26.77 6.28 18.37
N TYR A 385 25.63 6.51 19.01
CA TYR A 385 24.91 5.54 19.84
C TYR A 385 23.43 5.43 19.45
N GLN A 386 23.08 5.71 18.19
CA GLN A 386 21.70 5.58 17.69
C GLN A 386 21.35 4.13 17.36
N ASN A 387 22.23 3.43 16.65
CA ASN A 387 21.99 2.10 16.12
C ASN A 387 22.41 1.02 17.13
N ALA A 388 21.48 0.16 17.54
CA ALA A 388 21.73 -0.86 18.54
C ALA A 388 22.09 -2.23 17.98
N CYS A 389 22.25 -2.42 16.66
CA CYS A 389 22.46 -3.74 16.04
C CYS A 389 23.64 -4.51 16.65
N ALA A 390 24.82 -3.88 16.77
CA ALA A 390 26.00 -4.47 17.39
C ALA A 390 25.84 -4.68 18.92
N ILE A 391 24.99 -3.89 19.58
CA ILE A 391 24.64 -4.07 21.00
C ILE A 391 23.71 -5.28 21.18
N ARG A 392 22.71 -5.47 20.31
CA ARG A 392 21.84 -6.67 20.28
C ARG A 392 22.68 -7.92 20.06
N GLY A 393 23.58 -7.89 19.05
CA GLY A 393 24.49 -8.98 18.78
C GLY A 393 25.45 -9.27 19.93
N SER A 394 26.04 -8.23 20.53
CA SER A 394 26.91 -8.37 21.71
C SER A 394 26.17 -9.02 22.87
N ARG A 395 24.93 -8.59 23.16
CA ARG A 395 24.11 -9.19 24.20
C ARG A 395 23.80 -10.66 23.90
N GLY A 396 23.46 -10.98 22.65
CA GLY A 396 23.25 -12.34 22.18
C GLY A 396 24.44 -13.25 22.46
N LEU A 397 25.67 -12.79 22.20
CA LEU A 397 26.90 -13.52 22.51
C LEU A 397 27.14 -13.65 24.02
N LEU A 398 27.14 -12.52 24.74
CA LEU A 398 27.46 -12.43 26.17
C LEU A 398 26.56 -13.31 27.05
N TYR A 399 25.25 -13.36 26.73
CA TYR A 399 24.27 -14.14 27.48
C TYR A 399 24.17 -15.60 26.97
N SER A 400 24.81 -15.91 25.84
CA SER A 400 25.08 -17.29 25.42
C SER A 400 26.39 -17.87 26.01
N GLY A 401 27.08 -17.12 26.88
CA GLY A 401 28.30 -17.56 27.56
C GLY A 401 29.61 -17.20 26.84
N ILE A 402 29.56 -16.46 25.72
CA ILE A 402 30.74 -15.98 25.00
C ILE A 402 31.32 -14.76 25.72
N THR A 403 32.62 -14.73 25.95
CA THR A 403 33.28 -13.54 26.53
C THR A 403 33.76 -12.59 25.44
N ILE A 404 33.42 -11.30 25.57
CA ILE A 404 33.93 -10.21 24.72
C ILE A 404 35.00 -9.43 25.50
N PRO A 405 36.27 -9.42 25.05
CA PRO A 405 37.34 -8.64 25.67
C PRO A 405 37.17 -7.13 25.40
N VAL A 406 38.05 -6.30 25.94
CA VAL A 406 38.12 -4.89 25.49
C VAL A 406 38.73 -4.86 24.08
N ILE A 407 38.00 -4.25 23.15
CA ILE A 407 38.42 -4.03 21.76
C ILE A 407 38.73 -2.54 21.60
N LYS A 408 39.80 -2.20 20.88
CA LYS A 408 40.27 -0.82 20.71
C LYS A 408 40.94 -0.58 19.35
N ARG A 409 41.21 0.69 19.06
CA ARG A 409 42.14 1.15 18.01
C ARG A 409 43.00 2.24 18.65
N SER A 410 44.27 1.95 18.93
CA SER A 410 45.14 2.87 19.69
C SER A 410 44.49 3.27 21.03
N THR A 411 44.11 4.53 21.22
CA THR A 411 43.43 5.06 22.42
C THR A 411 41.90 5.02 22.36
N LEU A 412 41.29 4.77 21.19
CA LEU A 412 39.84 4.70 21.02
C LEU A 412 39.32 3.31 21.42
N GLN A 413 38.43 3.21 22.39
CA GLN A 413 37.73 1.96 22.71
C GLN A 413 36.57 1.73 21.73
N LEU A 414 36.49 0.51 21.18
CA LEU A 414 35.45 0.03 20.26
C LEU A 414 34.43 -0.88 20.97
N THR A 415 34.63 -1.07 22.26
CA THR A 415 33.68 -1.67 23.20
C THR A 415 33.43 -0.75 24.39
N GLN A 416 32.21 -0.74 24.92
CA GLN A 416 31.88 -0.03 26.16
C GLN A 416 31.19 -0.96 27.17
N LYS A 417 31.31 -0.65 28.47
CA LYS A 417 30.72 -1.46 29.54
C LYS A 417 29.23 -1.19 29.74
N GLY A 418 28.46 -2.28 29.76
CA GLY A 418 27.09 -2.29 30.29
C GLY A 418 27.05 -2.20 31.81
N GLY A 419 25.84 -2.08 32.37
CA GLY A 419 25.59 -2.08 33.81
C GLY A 419 25.83 -3.44 34.46
N ASP A 420 25.88 -4.50 33.66
CA ASP A 420 26.26 -5.86 34.03
C ASP A 420 27.78 -6.09 34.06
N GLY A 421 28.58 -5.04 33.82
CA GLY A 421 30.04 -5.06 33.83
C GLY A 421 30.71 -5.67 32.60
N LYS A 422 29.94 -6.17 31.62
CA LYS A 422 30.45 -6.81 30.39
C LYS A 422 30.71 -5.79 29.29
N ASN A 423 31.58 -6.12 28.34
CA ASN A 423 31.94 -5.26 27.21
C ASN A 423 31.00 -5.51 26.01
N TYR A 424 30.39 -4.46 25.48
CA TYR A 424 29.51 -4.50 24.30
C TYR A 424 30.22 -3.82 23.13
N ILE A 425 30.20 -4.45 21.96
CA ILE A 425 30.82 -3.96 20.72
C ILE A 425 29.92 -2.90 20.09
N LEU A 426 30.51 -1.75 19.73
CA LEU A 426 29.74 -0.56 19.34
C LEU A 426 29.35 -0.50 17.85
N ALA A 427 30.09 -1.18 16.96
CA ALA A 427 29.94 -1.07 15.51
C ALA A 427 29.89 -2.44 14.82
N ALA A 428 29.10 -2.58 13.75
CA ALA A 428 28.96 -3.82 12.99
C ALA A 428 30.29 -4.28 12.36
N THR A 429 31.12 -3.38 11.84
CA THR A 429 32.47 -3.72 11.34
C THR A 429 33.38 -4.30 12.44
N THR A 430 33.30 -3.77 13.66
CA THR A 430 34.06 -4.31 14.81
C THR A 430 33.50 -5.67 15.24
N PHE A 431 32.17 -5.84 15.20
CA PHE A 431 31.50 -7.11 15.49
C PHE A 431 31.91 -8.19 14.48
N LEU A 432 31.94 -7.87 13.19
CA LEU A 432 32.44 -8.74 12.12
C LEU A 432 33.89 -9.19 12.38
N LYS A 433 34.79 -8.26 12.72
CA LYS A 433 36.18 -8.59 13.05
C LYS A 433 36.26 -9.55 14.23
N PHE A 434 35.54 -9.26 15.32
CA PHE A 434 35.45 -10.12 16.50
C PHE A 434 34.91 -11.53 16.17
N MET A 435 33.86 -11.64 15.35
CA MET A 435 33.30 -12.93 14.93
C MET A 435 34.33 -13.79 14.19
N LYS A 436 35.02 -13.21 13.20
CA LYS A 436 36.07 -13.91 12.43
C LYS A 436 37.24 -14.36 13.31
N ASP A 437 37.71 -13.48 14.19
CA ASP A 437 38.86 -13.75 15.06
C ASP A 437 38.53 -14.76 16.18
N THR A 438 37.26 -14.85 16.61
CA THR A 438 36.83 -15.70 17.74
C THR A 438 36.34 -17.08 17.31
N PHE A 439 35.64 -17.18 16.16
CA PHE A 439 34.97 -18.39 15.69
C PHE A 439 35.51 -18.92 14.35
N GLY A 440 36.43 -18.18 13.72
CA GLY A 440 36.81 -18.39 12.32
C GLY A 440 35.82 -17.75 11.33
N ASP A 441 36.25 -17.63 10.07
CA ASP A 441 35.38 -17.14 8.99
C ASP A 441 34.36 -18.21 8.58
N THR A 442 33.17 -17.78 8.15
CA THR A 442 32.08 -18.68 7.75
C THR A 442 32.16 -19.05 6.27
N PRO A 443 31.82 -20.30 5.87
CA PRO A 443 31.62 -20.65 4.47
C PRO A 443 30.35 -20.02 3.87
N HIS A 444 29.40 -19.56 4.70
CA HIS A 444 28.16 -18.92 4.25
C HIS A 444 28.38 -17.42 4.13
N LYS A 445 29.00 -17.00 3.03
CA LYS A 445 29.34 -15.60 2.77
C LYS A 445 29.21 -15.18 1.31
N LEU A 446 29.04 -13.89 1.11
CA LEU A 446 29.15 -13.19 -0.18
C LEU A 446 30.04 -11.95 0.03
N GLU A 447 30.80 -11.56 -0.98
CA GLU A 447 31.78 -10.46 -0.91
C GLU A 447 31.71 -9.61 -2.20
N ASN A 448 31.84 -8.30 -2.08
CA ASN A 448 31.86 -7.32 -3.19
C ASN A 448 30.66 -7.49 -4.15
N ALA A 449 30.89 -7.64 -5.46
CA ALA A 449 29.84 -7.79 -6.46
C ALA A 449 28.81 -8.87 -6.11
N ASP A 450 29.26 -10.00 -5.54
CA ASP A 450 28.39 -11.11 -5.15
C ASP A 450 27.50 -10.78 -3.95
N ALA A 451 27.92 -9.84 -3.09
CA ALA A 451 27.10 -9.31 -1.98
C ALA A 451 26.08 -8.26 -2.43
N ASN A 452 26.18 -7.77 -3.67
CA ASN A 452 25.25 -6.81 -4.28
C ASN A 452 24.37 -7.48 -5.37
N ASP A 453 24.58 -8.75 -5.69
CA ASP A 453 23.73 -9.55 -6.58
C ASP A 453 22.50 -10.06 -5.79
N PRO A 454 21.28 -9.55 -6.05
CA PRO A 454 20.12 -9.89 -5.22
C PRO A 454 19.70 -11.36 -5.28
N THR A 455 20.02 -12.06 -6.38
CA THR A 455 19.74 -13.49 -6.54
C THR A 455 20.72 -14.32 -5.72
N LYS A 456 22.01 -13.95 -5.69
CA LYS A 456 22.99 -14.58 -4.78
C LYS A 456 22.64 -14.31 -3.32
N VAL A 457 22.27 -13.07 -2.99
CA VAL A 457 21.82 -12.67 -1.64
C VAL A 457 20.63 -13.51 -1.17
N ALA A 458 19.56 -13.62 -1.97
CA ALA A 458 18.41 -14.46 -1.65
C ALA A 458 18.80 -15.93 -1.40
N ASN A 459 19.68 -16.49 -2.23
CA ASN A 459 20.19 -17.87 -2.06
C ASN A 459 21.09 -18.03 -0.82
N LEU A 460 21.85 -17.00 -0.43
CA LEU A 460 22.59 -16.98 0.83
C LEU A 460 21.62 -16.96 2.02
N LEU A 461 20.58 -16.13 2.00
CA LEU A 461 19.65 -16.00 3.13
C LEU A 461 18.77 -17.25 3.32
N LYS A 462 18.22 -17.80 2.22
CA LYS A 462 17.21 -18.86 2.23
C LYS A 462 17.53 -20.03 3.18
N GLY A 463 16.61 -20.27 4.12
CA GLY A 463 16.63 -21.42 5.03
C GLY A 463 17.67 -21.39 6.15
N LYS A 464 18.41 -20.28 6.34
CA LYS A 464 19.48 -20.22 7.36
C LYS A 464 19.00 -19.64 8.68
N SER A 465 19.55 -20.16 9.77
CA SER A 465 19.31 -19.66 11.12
C SER A 465 20.65 -19.44 11.84
N GLY A 466 20.78 -18.33 12.57
CA GLY A 466 22.00 -18.00 13.32
C GLY A 466 22.33 -16.51 13.37
N ILE A 467 23.63 -16.21 13.30
CA ILE A 467 24.18 -14.85 13.44
C ILE A 467 24.42 -14.27 12.05
N TYR A 468 23.67 -13.23 11.69
CA TYR A 468 23.78 -12.48 10.44
C TYR A 468 24.64 -11.23 10.65
N VAL A 469 25.61 -11.00 9.76
CA VAL A 469 26.43 -9.77 9.77
C VAL A 469 26.64 -9.29 8.33
N ILE A 470 26.42 -8.00 8.11
CA ILE A 470 26.71 -7.30 6.85
C ILE A 470 27.68 -6.14 7.13
N GLU A 471 28.59 -5.90 6.18
CA GLU A 471 29.55 -4.80 6.19
C GLU A 471 29.33 -3.95 4.95
N ASN A 472 29.19 -2.63 5.11
CA ASN A 472 28.96 -1.71 4.00
C ASN A 472 30.28 -1.41 3.24
N ALA A 473 30.19 -1.17 1.94
CA ALA A 473 31.34 -0.79 1.11
C ALA A 473 31.71 0.70 1.28
N ASP A 474 30.72 1.55 1.53
CA ASP A 474 30.93 2.97 1.84
C ASP A 474 30.17 3.37 3.13
N PRO A 475 30.85 3.40 4.29
CA PRO A 475 30.23 3.73 5.58
C PRO A 475 30.12 5.24 5.83
N ARG A 476 30.53 6.10 4.89
CA ARG A 476 30.49 7.57 5.05
C ARG A 476 29.05 8.09 5.20
N PRO A 477 28.85 9.29 5.77
CA PRO A 477 27.52 9.91 5.89
C PRO A 477 26.73 9.92 4.57
N THR A 478 25.41 9.80 4.66
CA THR A 478 24.49 9.80 3.50
C THR A 478 24.58 11.08 2.66
N SER A 479 24.89 12.20 3.30
CA SER A 479 25.20 13.51 2.70
C SER A 479 26.50 13.53 1.87
N GLN A 480 27.39 12.57 2.08
CA GLN A 480 28.64 12.37 1.30
C GLN A 480 28.54 11.23 0.29
N GLY A 481 27.37 10.59 0.18
CA GLY A 481 27.12 9.49 -0.77
C GLY A 481 27.21 8.08 -0.19
N GLY A 482 27.66 7.90 1.05
CA GLY A 482 27.75 6.58 1.70
C GLY A 482 26.48 6.16 2.44
N ALA A 483 26.54 5.02 3.12
CA ALA A 483 25.43 4.41 3.84
C ALA A 483 25.02 5.18 5.11
N GLY A 484 25.96 5.89 5.75
CA GLY A 484 25.80 6.54 7.05
C GLY A 484 26.08 5.66 8.27
N TYR A 485 26.42 4.39 8.06
CA TYR A 485 26.66 3.38 9.10
C TYR A 485 27.63 2.31 8.59
N SER A 486 28.26 1.56 9.49
CA SER A 486 29.34 0.59 9.19
C SER A 486 28.82 -0.74 8.64
N GLY A 487 27.62 -1.15 9.07
CA GLY A 487 26.96 -2.38 8.66
C GLY A 487 25.77 -2.73 9.56
N HIS A 488 25.32 -3.98 9.54
CA HIS A 488 24.22 -4.45 10.40
C HIS A 488 24.55 -5.81 11.01
N VAL A 489 24.02 -6.06 12.21
CA VAL A 489 24.18 -7.31 12.97
C VAL A 489 22.80 -7.75 13.42
N ASP A 490 22.41 -8.97 13.05
CA ASP A 490 21.06 -9.47 13.32
C ASP A 490 21.05 -10.96 13.69
N ASN A 491 19.92 -11.40 14.23
CA ASN A 491 19.55 -12.79 14.28
C ASN A 491 18.72 -13.14 13.02
N ILE A 492 19.18 -14.14 12.26
CA ILE A 492 18.42 -14.72 11.14
C ILE A 492 17.76 -16.03 11.57
N VAL A 493 16.51 -16.25 11.15
CA VAL A 493 15.75 -17.49 11.41
C VAL A 493 15.05 -17.91 10.13
N ASN A 494 15.35 -19.12 9.65
CA ASN A 494 14.79 -19.67 8.39
C ASN A 494 14.93 -18.72 7.17
N GLY A 495 15.96 -17.89 7.15
CA GLY A 495 16.22 -16.88 6.13
C GLY A 495 15.52 -15.54 6.31
N ILE A 496 14.88 -15.27 7.45
CA ILE A 496 14.31 -13.97 7.83
C ILE A 496 15.17 -13.35 8.94
N CYS A 497 15.74 -12.16 8.71
CA CYS A 497 16.44 -11.39 9.74
C CYS A 497 15.41 -10.62 10.58
N ILE A 498 15.57 -10.54 11.90
CA ILE A 498 14.52 -9.93 12.76
C ILE A 498 14.25 -8.46 12.42
N SER A 499 15.28 -7.68 12.12
CA SER A 499 15.18 -6.25 11.79
C SER A 499 15.10 -6.00 10.27
N GLY A 500 15.31 -7.05 9.46
CA GLY A 500 15.61 -6.94 8.02
C GLY A 500 17.07 -7.28 7.71
N ALA A 501 17.39 -7.47 6.42
CA ALA A 501 18.73 -7.88 5.97
C ALA A 501 19.60 -6.71 5.45
N TYR A 502 19.04 -5.51 5.21
CA TYR A 502 19.79 -4.28 4.93
C TYR A 502 20.70 -4.37 3.69
N THR A 503 20.34 -5.18 2.68
CA THR A 503 21.26 -5.52 1.57
C THR A 503 21.29 -4.50 0.43
N GLN A 504 20.66 -3.33 0.59
CA GLN A 504 20.63 -2.24 -0.38
C GLN A 504 21.08 -0.89 0.25
N PRO A 505 22.23 -0.83 0.96
CA PRO A 505 22.74 0.42 1.52
C PRO A 505 23.27 1.32 0.39
N LYS A 506 23.18 2.64 0.59
CA LYS A 506 23.80 3.60 -0.33
C LYS A 506 25.32 3.39 -0.36
N GLY A 507 25.89 3.27 -1.56
CA GLY A 507 27.30 2.89 -1.76
C GLY A 507 27.58 1.38 -1.76
N GLY A 508 26.56 0.54 -1.53
CA GLY A 508 26.64 -0.91 -1.71
C GLY A 508 27.27 -1.67 -0.54
N VAL A 509 27.24 -3.00 -0.67
CA VAL A 509 27.65 -3.97 0.34
C VAL A 509 29.07 -4.47 0.09
N LYS A 510 29.91 -4.55 1.12
CA LYS A 510 31.26 -5.13 1.05
C LYS A 510 31.25 -6.62 1.33
N SER A 511 30.56 -7.07 2.38
CA SER A 511 30.33 -8.50 2.59
C SER A 511 29.07 -8.80 3.40
N ILE A 512 28.50 -9.98 3.18
CA ILE A 512 27.40 -10.56 3.95
C ILE A 512 27.88 -11.92 4.46
N ARG A 513 27.65 -12.22 5.75
CA ARG A 513 28.11 -13.45 6.41
C ARG A 513 27.06 -13.99 7.37
N ILE A 514 26.95 -15.32 7.42
CA ILE A 514 26.07 -16.02 8.35
C ILE A 514 26.87 -17.09 9.08
N TRP A 515 27.00 -16.98 10.40
CA TRP A 515 27.41 -18.12 11.24
C TRP A 515 26.15 -18.91 11.58
N VAL A 516 25.96 -20.02 10.86
CA VAL A 516 24.81 -20.92 11.06
C VAL A 516 24.96 -21.60 12.42
N LEU A 517 23.89 -21.54 13.21
CA LEU A 517 23.84 -22.14 14.55
C LEU A 517 22.91 -23.36 14.54
N ASN A 518 23.24 -24.36 15.37
CA ASN A 518 22.45 -25.58 15.57
C ASN A 518 21.70 -25.54 16.91
#